data_AF-A0A9E4UVA5-F1
#
_entry.id   AF-A0A9E4UVA5-F1
#
_cell.length_a   1.000
_cell.length_b   1.000
_cell.length_c   1.000
_cell.angle_alpha   90.00
_cell.angle_beta   90.00
_cell.angle_gamma   90.00
#
_symmetry.space_group_name_H-M   'P 1'
#
loop_
_entity.id
_entity.type
_entity.pdbx_description
1 polymer ?
#
loop_
_entity_poly.entity_id
_entity_poly.type
_entity_poly.pdbx_seq_one_letter_code
_entity_poly.pdbx_strand_id
1 'polypeptide(L)' 'FGSPCIAGTRVPTRTIWGMIEAGDSRDRVARSFNISQGDIDGAIYWEESLAA' A
#
# COMPACT_ATOMS: atom_id res chain seq x y z
N PHE A 1 10.57 15.86 -6.81
CA PHE A 1 10.47 14.87 -5.72
C PHE A 1 9.05 14.34 -5.69
N GLY A 2 8.86 13.05 -5.94
CA GLY A 2 7.54 12.41 -5.91
C GLY A 2 7.65 11.10 -5.15
N SER A 3 6.64 10.78 -4.36
CA SER A 3 6.50 9.47 -3.72
C SER A 3 5.67 8.54 -4.60
N PRO A 4 6.02 7.24 -4.69
CA PRO A 4 5.18 6.25 -5.34
C PRO A 4 3.82 6.17 -4.64
N CYS A 5 2.76 6.15 -5.44
CA CYS A 5 1.37 6.16 -4.98
C CYS A 5 0.56 5.08 -5.69
N ILE A 6 -0.50 4.61 -5.03
CA ILE A 6 -1.49 3.74 -5.68
C ILE A 6 -2.13 4.50 -6.84
N ALA A 7 -2.22 3.84 -8.00
CA ALA A 7 -2.74 4.43 -9.22
C ALA A 7 -4.16 5.01 -9.02
N GLY A 8 -4.41 6.21 -9.54
CA GLY A 8 -5.70 6.89 -9.38
C GLY A 8 -5.93 7.50 -7.99
N THR A 9 -4.97 7.39 -7.08
CA THR A 9 -5.06 7.98 -5.73
C THR A 9 -3.86 8.87 -5.42
N ARG A 10 -3.93 9.54 -4.26
CA ARG A 10 -2.76 10.20 -3.65
C ARG A 10 -2.25 9.43 -2.44
N VAL A 11 -2.57 8.15 -2.33
CA VAL A 11 -2.18 7.29 -1.21
C VAL A 11 -0.79 6.74 -1.50
N PRO A 12 0.23 7.05 -0.68
CA PRO A 12 1.57 6.53 -0.88
C PRO A 12 1.64 5.01 -0.65
N THR A 13 2.44 4.30 -1.43
CA THR A 13 2.68 2.85 -1.26
C THR A 13 3.21 2.54 0.14
N ARG A 14 4.16 3.35 0.64
CA ARG A 14 4.69 3.24 2.01
C ARG A 14 3.64 3.32 3.12
N THR A 15 2.54 4.04 2.89
CA THR A 15 1.47 4.17 3.87
C THR A 15 0.69 2.86 3.98
N ILE A 16 0.38 2.24 2.83
CA ILE A 16 -0.27 0.93 2.80
C ILE A 16 0.65 -0.12 3.43
N TRP A 17 1.90 -0.19 3.01
CA TRP A 17 2.87 -1.14 3.54
C TRP A 17 3.04 -1.02 5.05
N GLY A 18 3.25 0.20 5.57
CA GLY A 18 3.40 0.42 7.02
C GLY A 18 2.18 0.03 7.85
N MET A 19 0.96 0.15 7.31
CA MET A 19 -0.24 -0.35 8.00
C MET A 19 -0.27 -1.88 8.07
N ILE A 20 0.10 -2.56 6.98
CA ILE A 20 0.17 -4.02 6.95
C ILE A 20 1.26 -4.53 7.90
N GLU A 21 2.44 -3.91 7.91
CA GLU A 21 3.50 -4.25 8.87
C GLU A 21 3.09 -4.01 10.32
N ALA A 22 2.27 -2.98 10.59
CA ALA A 22 1.72 -2.73 11.91
C ALA A 22 0.64 -3.75 12.34
N GLY A 23 0.27 -4.69 11.46
CA GLY A 23 -0.68 -5.77 11.75
C GLY A 23 -2.11 -5.51 11.27
N ASP A 24 -2.36 -4.42 10.52
CA ASP A 24 -3.68 -4.21 9.94
C ASP A 24 -4.01 -5.26 8.87
N SER A 25 -5.23 -5.78 8.90
CA SER A 25 -5.68 -6.71 7.87
C SER A 25 -5.80 -6.03 6.51
N ARG A 26 -5.36 -6.71 5.43
CA ARG A 26 -5.45 -6.21 4.05
C ARG A 26 -6.88 -5.82 3.66
N ASP A 27 -7.88 -6.58 4.09
CA ASP A 27 -9.28 -6.29 3.81
C ASP A 27 -9.75 -4.97 4.45
N ARG A 28 -9.37 -4.71 5.71
CA ARG A 28 -9.66 -3.42 6.37
C ARG A 28 -9.00 -2.26 5.65
N VAL A 29 -7.73 -2.40 5.25
CA VAL A 29 -6.98 -1.35 4.55
C VAL A 29 -7.60 -1.06 3.18
N ALA A 30 -7.91 -2.09 2.40
CA ALA A 30 -8.55 -1.95 1.08
C ALA A 30 -9.86 -1.16 1.17
N ARG A 31 -10.71 -1.53 2.15
CA ARG A 31 -11.99 -0.85 2.40
C ARG A 31 -11.79 0.60 2.87
N SER A 32 -10.78 0.86 3.69
CA SER A 32 -10.51 2.20 4.25
C SER A 32 -10.05 3.19 3.18
N PHE A 33 -9.28 2.73 2.20
CA PHE A 33 -8.77 3.56 1.11
C PHE A 33 -9.55 3.45 -0.20
N ASN A 34 -10.59 2.61 -0.24
CA ASN A 34 -11.34 2.28 -1.45
C ASN A 34 -10.44 1.85 -2.62
N ILE A 35 -9.51 0.93 -2.33
CA ILE A 35 -8.56 0.34 -3.30
C ILE A 35 -8.76 -1.18 -3.37
N SER A 36 -8.24 -1.82 -4.41
CA SER A 36 -8.34 -3.26 -4.59
C SER A 36 -7.31 -4.04 -3.75
N GLN A 37 -7.53 -5.34 -3.56
CA GLN A 37 -6.50 -6.21 -2.96
C GLN A 37 -5.23 -6.27 -3.84
N GLY A 38 -5.37 -6.21 -5.17
CA GLY A 38 -4.22 -6.16 -6.08
C GLY A 38 -3.38 -4.90 -5.90
N ASP A 39 -4.00 -3.76 -5.58
CA ASP A 39 -3.28 -2.53 -5.26
C ASP A 39 -2.48 -2.67 -3.96
N ILE A 40 -3.02 -3.36 -2.96
CA ILE A 40 -2.30 -3.68 -1.72
C ILE A 40 -1.11 -4.57 -2.00
N ASP A 41 -1.31 -5.67 -2.74
CA ASP A 41 -0.24 -6.61 -3.07
C ASP A 41 0.86 -5.91 -3.88
N GLY A 42 0.50 -5.03 -4.81
CA GLY A 42 1.46 -4.22 -5.57
C GLY A 42 2.22 -3.22 -4.69
N ALA A 43 1.56 -2.58 -3.72
CA ALA A 43 2.20 -1.68 -2.78
C ALA A 43 3.21 -2.40 -1.87
N ILE A 44 2.83 -3.57 -1.35
CA ILE A 44 3.71 -4.41 -0.52
C ILE A 44 4.92 -4.86 -1.33
N TYR A 45 4.69 -5.45 -2.52
CA TYR A 45 5.78 -5.90 -3.39
C TYR A 45 6.78 -4.79 -3.71
N TRP A 46 6.27 -3.59 -4.03
CA TRP A 46 7.13 -2.45 -4.32
C TRP A 46 7.98 -2.04 -3.11
N GLU A 47 7.38 -1.85 -1.93
CA GLU A 47 8.12 -1.40 -0.74
C GLU A 47 9.11 -2.47 -0.24
N GLU A 48 8.74 -3.75 -0.29
CA GLU A 48 9.65 -4.86 0.02
C GLU A 48 10.86 -4.89 -0.95
N SER A 49 10.66 -4.55 -2.23
CA SER A 49 11.75 -4.48 -3.21
C SER A 49 12.73 -3.32 -2.98
N LEU A 50 12.31 -2.28 -2.24
CA LEU A 50 13.17 -1.15 -1.87
C LEU A 50 13.93 -1.39 -0.55
N ALA A 51 13.43 -2.30 0.30
CA ALA A 51 14.07 -2.67 1.56
C ALA A 51 15.19 -3.72 1.38
N ALA A 52 15.26 -4.36 0.22
CA ALA A 52 16.30 -5.31 -0.19
C ALA A 52 17.54 -4.61 -0.77
#